data_AF-A0AAJ0EP15-F1
#
_entry.id   AF-A0AAJ0EP15-F1
#
_cell.length_a   1.000
_cell.length_b   1.000
_cell.length_c   1.000
_cell.angle_alpha   90.00
_cell.angle_beta   90.00
_cell.angle_gamma   90.00
#
_symmetry.space_group_name_H-M   'P 1'
#
loop_
_entity.id
_entity.type
_entity.pdbx_description
1 polymer ?
#
loop_
_entity_poly.entity_id
_entity_poly.type
_entity_poly.pdbx_seq_one_letter_code
_entity_poly.pdbx_strand_id
1 'polypeptide(L)'
;MNVAADEHTGAKYCVIDALDECDRESQVTLLQQLRETFQSQHVPPNVFVLVTSRPYPEIRQHMGGFINKNLASYPEAKQDIKQCIEERTRDLATTKNYTDKVRTQVSNILTEKADGTFLWVGLACKELKDVPSKDAVRRLLDTALEQNTGAAGLRRILNCVAVCVRPLSVLELSEACELHLDEDDEQTRIQFTRDQIDSCRLIVPAISSTSLGHTLVLLTAAWI
;
A
#
# COMPACT_ATOMS: atom_id res chain seq x y z
N MET A 1 -30.94 -22.90 4.00
CA MET A 1 -31.68 -21.67 3.65
C MET A 1 -30.86 -20.95 2.60
N ASN A 2 -31.23 -21.06 1.32
CA ASN A 2 -30.41 -20.52 0.23
C ASN A 2 -30.91 -19.12 -0.12
N VAL A 3 -30.48 -18.12 0.66
CA VAL A 3 -30.86 -16.70 0.50
C VAL A 3 -30.55 -16.18 -0.92
N ALA A 4 -29.56 -16.78 -1.59
CA ALA A 4 -29.24 -16.48 -2.99
C ALA A 4 -30.27 -17.04 -3.97
N ALA A 5 -30.88 -18.20 -3.69
CA ALA A 5 -31.84 -18.86 -4.57
C ALA A 5 -33.31 -18.46 -4.35
N ASP A 6 -33.58 -17.60 -3.36
CA ASP A 6 -34.92 -17.09 -3.13
C ASP A 6 -35.26 -15.99 -4.16
N GLU A 7 -36.14 -16.34 -5.10
CA GLU A 7 -36.65 -15.46 -6.17
C GLU A 7 -37.55 -14.34 -5.64
N HIS A 8 -38.05 -14.44 -4.40
CA HIS A 8 -38.88 -13.41 -3.78
C HIS A 8 -38.08 -12.32 -3.09
N THR A 9 -36.78 -12.53 -2.88
CA THR A 9 -35.87 -11.50 -2.39
C THR A 9 -35.18 -10.88 -3.61
N GLY A 10 -35.23 -9.55 -3.74
CA GLY A 10 -34.65 -8.83 -4.88
C GLY A 10 -33.12 -8.94 -4.97
N ALA A 11 -32.46 -7.93 -5.56
CA ALA A 11 -30.99 -7.88 -5.58
C ALA A 11 -30.41 -7.83 -4.16
N LYS A 12 -29.37 -8.64 -3.91
CA LYS A 12 -28.59 -8.68 -2.68
C LYS A 12 -27.19 -8.14 -2.95
N TYR A 13 -26.73 -7.25 -2.08
CA TYR A 13 -25.42 -6.64 -2.18
C TYR A 13 -24.60 -7.05 -0.96
N CYS A 14 -23.41 -7.58 -1.19
CA CYS A 14 -22.44 -7.92 -0.16
C CYS A 14 -21.20 -7.06 -0.35
N VAL A 15 -20.73 -6.44 0.73
CA VAL A 15 -19.46 -5.73 0.75
C VAL A 15 -18.53 -6.46 1.69
N ILE A 16 -17.39 -6.91 1.16
CA ILE A 16 -16.31 -7.53 1.92
C ILE A 16 -15.20 -6.48 1.98
N ASP A 17 -15.03 -5.88 3.16
CA ASP A 17 -14.02 -4.85 3.36
C ASP A 17 -12.71 -5.45 3.88
N ALA A 18 -11.58 -4.94 3.39
CA ALA A 18 -10.22 -5.27 3.81
C ALA A 18 -9.92 -6.79 3.83
N LEU A 19 -10.19 -7.48 2.71
CA LEU A 19 -9.96 -8.93 2.59
C LEU A 19 -8.52 -9.34 2.91
N ASP A 20 -7.56 -8.45 2.69
CA ASP A 20 -6.13 -8.68 2.99
C ASP A 20 -5.80 -8.76 4.49
N GLU A 21 -6.70 -8.31 5.37
CA GLU A 21 -6.57 -8.37 6.83
C GLU A 21 -7.17 -9.65 7.43
N CYS A 22 -7.80 -10.52 6.61
CA CYS A 22 -8.24 -11.83 7.05
C CYS A 22 -7.04 -12.72 7.42
N ASP A 23 -7.24 -13.63 8.38
CA ASP A 23 -6.29 -14.71 8.59
C ASP A 23 -6.17 -15.58 7.33
N ARG A 24 -5.02 -16.23 7.18
CA ARG A 24 -4.66 -16.93 5.93
C ARG A 24 -5.65 -18.04 5.56
N GLU A 25 -6.15 -18.80 6.54
CA GLU A 25 -7.06 -19.93 6.27
C GLU A 25 -8.43 -19.44 5.82
N SER A 26 -8.97 -18.44 6.52
CA SER A 26 -10.24 -17.80 6.15
C SER A 26 -10.15 -17.12 4.79
N GLN A 27 -9.06 -16.41 4.52
CA GLN A 27 -8.84 -15.71 3.26
C GLN A 27 -8.82 -16.68 2.07
N VAL A 28 -8.02 -17.75 2.16
CA VAL A 28 -7.93 -18.77 1.10
C VAL A 28 -9.29 -19.43 0.86
N THR A 29 -9.99 -19.80 1.93
CA THR A 29 -11.33 -20.42 1.85
C THR A 29 -12.32 -19.49 1.16
N LEU A 30 -12.35 -18.22 1.55
CA LEU A 30 -13.26 -17.22 0.99
C LEU A 30 -12.94 -16.91 -0.49
N LEU A 31 -11.67 -16.72 -0.83
CA LEU A 31 -11.22 -16.52 -2.21
C LEU A 31 -11.63 -17.69 -3.12
N GLN A 32 -11.48 -18.92 -2.64
CA GLN A 32 -11.89 -20.12 -3.36
C GLN A 32 -13.41 -20.16 -3.55
N GLN A 33 -14.19 -19.93 -2.49
CA GLN A 33 -15.65 -19.92 -2.56
C GLN A 33 -16.20 -18.84 -3.50
N LEU A 34 -15.64 -17.62 -3.47
CA LEU A 34 -16.01 -16.54 -4.38
C LEU A 34 -15.72 -16.94 -5.83
N ARG A 35 -14.54 -17.49 -6.09
CA ARG A 35 -14.15 -17.95 -7.42
C ARG A 35 -15.09 -19.04 -7.94
N GLU A 36 -15.33 -20.08 -7.14
CA GLU A 36 -16.22 -21.18 -7.50
C GLU A 36 -17.65 -20.71 -7.73
N THR A 37 -18.18 -19.82 -6.87
CA THR A 37 -19.55 -19.32 -6.98
C THR A 37 -19.75 -18.53 -8.28
N PHE A 38 -18.87 -17.56 -8.57
CA PHE A 38 -19.08 -16.60 -9.66
C PHE A 38 -18.43 -17.01 -11.00
N GLN A 39 -17.61 -18.05 -11.03
CA GLN A 39 -17.10 -18.64 -12.29
C GLN A 39 -17.79 -19.96 -12.65
N SER A 40 -18.74 -20.44 -11.83
CA SER A 40 -19.54 -21.62 -12.17
C SER A 40 -20.56 -21.34 -13.28
N GLN A 41 -21.15 -22.40 -13.83
CA GLN A 41 -22.26 -22.29 -14.79
C GLN A 41 -23.56 -21.76 -14.15
N HIS A 42 -23.64 -21.75 -12.81
CA HIS A 42 -24.84 -21.39 -12.06
C HIS A 42 -24.58 -20.16 -11.18
N VAL A 43 -24.13 -19.08 -11.81
CA VAL A 43 -23.92 -17.80 -11.11
C VAL A 43 -25.26 -17.27 -10.57
N PRO A 44 -25.34 -16.91 -9.28
CA PRO A 44 -26.55 -16.31 -8.73
C PRO A 44 -26.87 -14.98 -9.43
N PRO A 45 -28.03 -14.82 -10.10
CA PRO A 45 -28.32 -13.65 -10.91
C PRO A 45 -28.63 -12.38 -10.10
N ASN A 46 -28.87 -12.53 -8.80
CA ASN A 46 -29.33 -11.49 -7.89
C ASN A 46 -28.34 -11.19 -6.76
N VAL A 47 -27.10 -11.71 -6.81
CA VAL A 47 -26.08 -11.45 -5.79
C VAL A 47 -24.94 -10.65 -6.40
N PHE A 48 -24.64 -9.51 -5.80
CA PHE A 48 -23.55 -8.62 -6.18
C PHE A 48 -22.57 -8.51 -5.02
N VAL A 49 -21.28 -8.74 -5.29
CA VAL A 49 -20.23 -8.67 -4.27
C VAL A 49 -19.24 -7.59 -4.67
N LEU A 50 -18.99 -6.66 -3.75
CA LEU A 50 -17.89 -5.71 -3.80
C LEU A 50 -16.84 -6.15 -2.78
N VAL A 51 -15.60 -6.32 -3.24
CA VAL A 51 -14.48 -6.66 -2.37
C VAL A 51 -13.49 -5.50 -2.39
N THR A 52 -13.09 -5.03 -1.22
CA THR A 52 -11.94 -4.14 -1.06
C THR A 52 -10.76 -4.93 -0.50
N SER A 53 -9.57 -4.65 -1.01
CA SER A 53 -8.36 -5.35 -0.61
C SER A 53 -7.13 -4.59 -1.10
N ARG A 54 -6.02 -4.71 -0.37
CA ARG A 54 -4.70 -4.45 -0.97
C ARG A 54 -4.44 -5.45 -2.10
N PRO A 55 -3.71 -5.04 -3.15
CA PRO A 55 -3.54 -5.86 -4.33
C PRO A 55 -2.37 -6.84 -4.18
N TYR A 56 -2.39 -7.66 -3.12
CA TYR A 56 -1.37 -8.68 -2.85
C TYR A 56 -1.42 -9.82 -3.87
N PRO A 57 -0.26 -10.43 -4.23
CA PRO A 57 -0.19 -11.46 -5.26
C PRO A 57 -1.17 -12.62 -5.05
N GLU A 58 -1.28 -13.12 -3.83
CA GLU A 58 -2.18 -14.20 -3.45
C GLU A 58 -3.64 -13.84 -3.70
N ILE A 59 -4.06 -12.59 -3.47
CA ILE A 59 -5.43 -12.14 -3.73
C ILE A 59 -5.65 -11.93 -5.22
N ARG A 60 -4.67 -11.34 -5.91
CA ARG A 60 -4.73 -11.12 -7.38
C ARG A 60 -4.84 -12.44 -8.15
N GLN A 61 -4.16 -13.49 -7.70
CA GLN A 61 -4.20 -14.80 -8.33
C GLN A 61 -5.63 -15.36 -8.39
N HIS A 62 -6.42 -15.17 -7.33
CA HIS A 62 -7.80 -15.63 -7.26
C HIS A 62 -8.78 -14.65 -7.90
N MET A 63 -8.52 -13.34 -7.81
CA MET A 63 -9.45 -12.29 -8.19
C MET A 63 -9.21 -11.67 -9.58
N GLY A 64 -8.10 -12.02 -10.25
CA GLY A 64 -7.71 -11.42 -11.54
C GLY A 64 -8.67 -11.65 -12.70
N GLY A 65 -9.57 -12.63 -12.59
CA GLY A 65 -10.64 -12.88 -13.57
C GLY A 65 -11.87 -11.98 -13.41
N PHE A 66 -11.95 -11.20 -12.33
CA PHE A 66 -13.06 -10.27 -12.08
C PHE A 66 -12.68 -8.83 -12.44
N ILE A 67 -13.69 -7.97 -12.59
CA ILE A 67 -13.48 -6.53 -12.78
C ILE A 67 -12.76 -6.00 -11.54
N ASN A 68 -11.54 -5.50 -11.72
CA ASN A 68 -10.74 -4.89 -10.66
C ASN A 68 -10.45 -3.43 -11.00
N LYS A 69 -10.55 -2.56 -9.99
CA LYS A 69 -10.23 -1.14 -10.10
C LYS A 69 -9.25 -0.76 -9.01
N ASN A 70 -8.12 -0.17 -9.41
CA ASN A 70 -7.16 0.38 -8.46
C ASN A 70 -7.64 1.76 -8.00
N LEU A 71 -8.11 1.86 -6.75
CA LEU A 71 -8.58 3.13 -6.19
C LEU A 71 -7.48 4.21 -6.12
N ALA A 72 -6.21 3.83 -6.00
CA ALA A 72 -5.10 4.77 -6.01
C ALA A 72 -4.79 5.34 -7.42
N SER A 73 -5.39 4.78 -8.48
CA SER A 73 -5.17 5.24 -9.85
C SER A 73 -6.06 6.41 -10.27
N TYR A 74 -7.08 6.75 -9.46
CA TYR A 74 -7.97 7.86 -9.73
C TYR A 74 -7.24 9.21 -9.55
N PRO A 75 -7.26 10.11 -10.55
CA PRO A 75 -6.66 11.46 -10.42
C PRO A 75 -7.19 12.24 -9.22
N GLU A 76 -8.46 12.05 -8.90
CA GLU A 76 -9.16 12.68 -7.77
C GLU A 76 -8.50 12.34 -6.44
N ALA A 77 -7.93 11.13 -6.28
CA ALA A 77 -7.30 10.72 -5.04
C ALA A 77 -6.15 11.66 -4.62
N LYS A 78 -5.34 12.13 -5.58
CA LYS A 78 -4.27 13.10 -5.29
C LYS A 78 -4.82 14.46 -4.87
N GLN A 79 -5.90 14.90 -5.50
CA GLN A 79 -6.56 16.15 -5.18
C GLN A 79 -7.20 16.09 -3.78
N ASP A 80 -7.88 15.00 -3.47
CA ASP A 80 -8.54 14.78 -2.19
C ASP A 80 -7.53 14.73 -1.03
N ILE A 81 -6.37 14.08 -1.25
CA ILE A 81 -5.27 14.07 -0.25
C ILE A 81 -4.74 15.46 -0.02
N LYS A 82 -4.50 16.24 -1.09
CA LYS A 82 -4.05 17.62 -0.96
C LYS A 82 -5.05 18.46 -0.17
N GLN A 83 -6.34 18.33 -0.47
CA GLN A 83 -7.39 19.03 0.27
C GLN A 83 -7.42 18.61 1.75
N CYS A 84 -7.32 17.31 2.03
CA CYS A 84 -7.23 16.79 3.39
C CYS A 84 -6.04 17.37 4.15
N ILE A 85 -4.85 17.43 3.54
CA ILE A 85 -3.65 18.03 4.14
C ILE A 85 -3.89 19.51 4.45
N GLU A 86 -4.46 20.27 3.51
CA GLU A 86 -4.74 21.69 3.68
C GLU A 86 -5.71 21.95 4.84
N GLU A 87 -6.79 21.18 4.94
CA GLU A 87 -7.78 21.25 6.01
C GLU A 87 -7.16 20.86 7.36
N ARG A 88 -6.48 19.72 7.44
CA ARG A 88 -5.84 19.23 8.67
C ARG A 88 -4.78 20.20 9.20
N THR A 89 -3.97 20.75 8.30
CA THR A 89 -2.90 21.69 8.66
C THR A 89 -3.48 23.04 9.12
N ARG A 90 -4.61 23.47 8.54
CA ARG A 90 -5.35 24.65 9.00
C ARG A 90 -5.88 24.44 10.42
N ASP A 91 -6.50 23.29 10.69
CA ASP A 91 -7.03 22.96 12.01
C ASP A 91 -5.91 22.89 13.07
N LEU A 92 -4.78 22.27 12.74
CA LEU A 92 -3.59 22.24 13.60
C LEU A 92 -3.05 23.65 13.85
N ALA A 93 -2.99 24.50 12.82
CA ALA A 93 -2.51 25.87 12.98
C ALA A 93 -3.39 26.69 13.92
N THR A 94 -4.71 26.55 13.82
CA THR A 94 -5.66 27.22 14.73
C THR A 94 -5.58 26.67 16.15
N THR A 95 -5.53 25.35 16.33
CA THR A 95 -5.56 24.71 17.66
C THR A 95 -4.23 24.78 18.40
N LYS A 96 -3.11 24.87 17.68
CA LYS A 96 -1.74 24.88 18.24
C LYS A 96 -1.01 26.20 18.08
N ASN A 97 -1.69 27.24 17.56
CA ASN A 97 -1.10 28.55 17.27
C ASN A 97 0.17 28.44 16.41
N TYR A 98 0.10 27.70 15.30
CA TYR A 98 1.24 27.63 14.39
C TYR A 98 1.42 28.97 13.70
N THR A 99 2.69 29.39 13.58
CA THR A 99 3.04 30.47 12.66
C THR A 99 2.90 29.98 11.22
N ASP A 100 2.76 30.90 10.27
CA ASP A 100 2.69 30.55 8.83
C ASP A 100 3.89 29.71 8.39
N LYS A 101 5.06 29.96 8.98
CA LYS A 101 6.28 29.16 8.74
C LYS A 101 6.08 27.72 9.18
N VAL A 102 5.65 27.47 10.41
CA VAL A 102 5.44 26.10 10.94
C VAL A 102 4.33 25.40 10.16
N ARG A 103 3.22 26.10 9.88
CA ARG A 103 2.12 25.58 9.06
C ARG A 103 2.61 25.13 7.67
N THR A 104 3.39 25.96 6.99
CA THR A 104 3.94 25.64 5.66
C THR A 104 4.88 24.44 5.74
N GLN A 105 5.77 24.37 6.74
CA GLN A 105 6.69 23.25 6.90
C GLN A 105 5.94 21.94 7.17
N VAL A 106 4.96 21.95 8.06
CA VAL A 106 4.12 20.78 8.34
C VAL A 106 3.36 20.36 7.08
N SER A 107 2.73 21.28 6.36
CA SER A 107 2.01 20.99 5.11
C SER A 107 2.92 20.39 4.03
N ASN A 108 4.15 20.88 3.90
CA ASN A 108 5.11 20.38 2.91
C ASN A 108 5.55 18.96 3.24
N ILE A 109 5.97 18.72 4.49
CA ILE A 109 6.32 17.36 4.93
C ILE A 109 5.10 16.46 4.78
N LEU A 110 3.90 16.97 5.07
CA LEU A 110 2.69 16.18 4.91
C LEU A 110 2.42 15.78 3.46
N THR A 111 2.69 16.69 2.52
CA THR A 111 2.51 16.45 1.10
C THR A 111 3.57 15.52 0.54
N GLU A 112 4.82 15.70 0.94
CA GLU A 112 5.97 14.89 0.51
C GLU A 112 5.87 13.44 1.00
N LYS A 113 5.26 13.24 2.17
CA LYS A 113 5.20 11.93 2.84
C LYS A 113 3.85 11.24 2.76
N ALA A 114 2.80 11.91 2.27
CA ALA A 114 1.50 11.25 2.14
C ALA A 114 1.52 10.11 1.11
N ASP A 115 2.40 10.19 0.10
CA ASP A 115 2.57 9.19 -0.98
C ASP A 115 1.28 8.60 -1.56
N GLY A 116 0.25 9.44 -1.72
CA GLY A 116 -1.03 8.98 -2.27
C GLY A 116 -1.93 8.23 -1.26
N THR A 117 -1.64 8.30 0.04
CA THR A 117 -2.44 7.73 1.13
C THR A 117 -2.93 8.80 2.12
N PHE A 118 -4.17 8.60 2.62
CA PHE A 118 -4.71 9.42 3.72
C PHE A 118 -4.24 8.96 5.10
N LEU A 119 -3.76 7.72 5.19
CA LEU A 119 -3.41 7.07 6.45
C LEU A 119 -2.27 7.80 7.13
N TRP A 120 -1.18 8.03 6.40
CA TRP A 120 -0.02 8.74 6.94
C TRP A 120 -0.39 10.16 7.37
N VAL A 121 -1.16 10.89 6.55
CA VAL A 121 -1.65 12.25 6.90
C VAL A 121 -2.43 12.23 8.21
N GLY A 122 -3.35 11.26 8.36
CA GLY A 122 -4.16 11.11 9.57
C GLY A 122 -3.33 10.78 10.80
N LEU A 123 -2.37 9.86 10.68
CA LEU A 123 -1.52 9.41 11.77
C LEU A 123 -0.56 10.52 12.23
N ALA A 124 0.11 11.16 11.28
CA ALA A 124 1.00 12.29 11.51
C ALA A 124 0.25 13.46 12.17
N CYS A 125 -0.93 13.81 11.66
CA CYS A 125 -1.76 14.85 12.28
C CYS A 125 -2.24 14.47 13.67
N LYS A 126 -2.53 13.18 13.93
CA LYS A 126 -2.91 12.68 15.27
C LYS A 126 -1.76 12.85 16.25
N GLU A 127 -0.54 12.49 15.87
CA GLU A 127 0.66 12.69 16.71
C GLU A 127 0.85 14.19 17.03
N LEU A 128 0.65 15.07 16.07
CA LEU A 128 0.78 16.52 16.28
C LEU A 128 -0.28 17.12 17.21
N LYS A 129 -1.39 16.42 17.50
CA LYS A 129 -2.44 16.93 18.40
C LYS A 129 -1.96 17.12 19.83
N ASP A 130 -0.91 16.45 20.27
CA ASP A 130 -0.38 16.58 21.64
C ASP A 130 1.00 17.23 21.68
N VAL A 131 1.49 17.70 20.53
CA VAL A 131 2.85 18.24 20.38
C VAL A 131 2.81 19.78 20.39
N PRO A 132 3.70 20.45 21.15
CA PRO A 132 3.85 21.90 21.07
C PRO A 132 4.35 22.34 19.69
N SER A 133 3.88 23.50 19.21
CA SER A 133 4.25 24.08 17.89
C SER A 133 5.75 24.08 17.59
N LYS A 134 6.59 24.39 18.58
CA LYS A 134 8.06 24.41 18.44
C LYS A 134 8.67 23.04 18.09
N ASP A 135 8.01 21.97 18.47
CA ASP A 135 8.48 20.58 18.34
C ASP A 135 7.80 19.86 17.17
N ALA A 136 6.76 20.46 16.56
CA ALA A 136 5.92 19.84 15.55
C ALA A 136 6.71 19.30 14.36
N VAL A 137 7.60 20.12 13.77
CA VAL A 137 8.41 19.72 12.62
C VAL A 137 9.35 18.57 12.97
N ARG A 138 10.02 18.63 14.12
CA ARG A 138 10.92 17.56 14.57
C ARG A 138 10.15 16.27 14.79
N ARG A 139 9.03 16.32 15.53
CA ARG A 139 8.21 15.14 15.81
C ARG A 139 7.67 14.50 14.53
N LEU A 140 7.26 15.31 13.56
CA LEU A 140 6.78 14.81 12.27
C LEU A 140 7.87 14.04 11.51
N LEU A 141 9.11 14.53 11.55
CA LEU A 141 10.27 13.83 10.98
C LEU A 141 10.57 12.53 11.73
N ASP A 142 10.52 12.55 13.07
CA ASP A 142 10.74 11.35 13.89
C ASP A 142 9.65 10.29 13.62
N THR A 143 8.38 10.69 13.56
CA THR A 143 7.26 9.81 13.22
C THR A 143 7.40 9.20 11.83
N ALA A 144 7.97 9.94 10.87
CA ALA A 144 8.28 9.41 9.55
C ALA A 144 9.43 8.37 9.55
N LEU A 145 10.26 8.33 10.59
CA LEU A 145 11.42 7.41 10.71
C LEU A 145 11.09 6.14 11.52
N GLU A 146 10.23 6.22 12.53
CA GLU A 146 9.97 5.13 13.49
C GLU A 146 9.14 3.95 12.93
N GLN A 147 8.44 4.09 11.79
CA GLN A 147 7.53 3.04 11.27
C GLN A 147 8.21 1.89 10.50
N ASN A 148 9.54 1.82 10.43
CA ASN A 148 10.27 0.92 9.53
C ASN A 148 10.82 -0.38 10.15
N THR A 149 10.25 -0.89 11.26
CA THR A 149 10.86 -2.02 11.99
C THR A 149 10.01 -3.31 11.94
N GLY A 150 10.20 -4.11 10.89
CA GLY A 150 9.71 -5.50 10.82
C GLY A 150 10.56 -6.36 9.89
N ALA A 151 10.88 -7.59 10.32
CA ALA A 151 11.62 -8.68 9.63
C ALA A 151 13.06 -8.38 9.13
N ALA A 152 14.03 -9.24 9.46
CA ALA A 152 15.47 -9.01 9.23
C ALA A 152 15.86 -8.86 7.74
N GLY A 153 15.18 -9.55 6.82
CA GLY A 153 15.38 -9.39 5.37
C GLY A 153 14.77 -8.08 4.84
N LEU A 154 13.57 -7.74 5.31
CA LEU A 154 12.88 -6.50 4.98
C LEU A 154 13.65 -5.28 5.49
N ARG A 155 14.27 -5.36 6.67
CA ARG A 155 15.19 -4.32 7.19
C ARG A 155 16.40 -4.11 6.28
N ARG A 156 16.97 -5.15 5.67
CA ARG A 156 18.12 -5.02 4.78
C ARG A 156 17.72 -4.30 3.49
N ILE A 157 16.60 -4.72 2.89
CA ILE A 157 16.02 -4.06 1.73
C ILE A 157 15.74 -2.59 2.06
N LEU A 158 15.00 -2.30 3.13
CA LEU A 158 14.67 -0.92 3.52
C LEU A 158 15.91 -0.07 3.82
N ASN A 159 16.90 -0.61 4.55
CA ASN A 159 18.15 0.12 4.82
C ASN A 159 18.93 0.43 3.55
N CYS A 160 19.02 -0.53 2.63
CA CYS A 160 19.71 -0.35 1.36
C CYS A 160 19.00 0.73 0.52
N VAL A 161 17.69 0.61 0.36
CA VAL A 161 16.86 1.58 -0.37
C VAL A 161 16.96 2.98 0.24
N ALA A 162 16.96 3.10 1.57
CA ALA A 162 16.99 4.39 2.27
C ALA A 162 18.27 5.20 2.06
N VAL A 163 19.40 4.56 1.75
CA VAL A 163 20.70 5.23 1.56
C VAL A 163 21.10 5.38 0.10
N CYS A 164 20.36 4.79 -0.83
CA CYS A 164 20.66 4.87 -2.27
C CYS A 164 20.25 6.21 -2.87
N VAL A 165 21.19 6.85 -3.56
CA VAL A 165 20.98 8.13 -4.25
C VAL A 165 20.21 7.98 -5.57
N ARG A 166 20.05 6.74 -6.06
CA ARG A 166 19.34 6.41 -7.30
C ARG A 166 18.54 5.10 -7.18
N PRO A 167 17.55 4.89 -8.06
CA PRO A 167 16.92 3.60 -8.31
C PRO A 167 17.95 2.48 -8.51
N LEU A 168 17.71 1.33 -7.87
CA LEU A 168 18.49 0.11 -8.05
C LEU A 168 17.75 -0.84 -9.02
N SER A 169 18.48 -1.66 -9.76
CA SER A 169 17.89 -2.84 -10.40
C SER A 169 17.60 -3.92 -9.35
N VAL A 170 16.73 -4.88 -9.69
CA VAL A 170 16.45 -6.04 -8.80
C VAL A 170 17.74 -6.78 -8.43
N LEU A 171 18.67 -6.89 -9.38
CA LEU A 171 19.95 -7.57 -9.17
C LEU A 171 20.89 -6.78 -8.27
N GLU A 172 21.01 -5.46 -8.49
CA GLU A 172 21.80 -4.57 -7.61
C GLU A 172 21.26 -4.59 -6.17
N LEU A 173 19.94 -4.65 -6.00
CA LEU A 173 19.31 -4.78 -4.69
C LEU A 173 19.61 -6.14 -4.04
N SER A 174 19.56 -7.22 -4.82
CA SER A 174 19.93 -8.58 -4.36
C SER A 174 21.36 -8.60 -3.83
N GLU A 175 22.30 -8.03 -4.58
CA GLU A 175 23.72 -7.97 -4.18
C GLU A 175 23.93 -7.08 -2.95
N ALA A 176 23.38 -5.87 -2.96
CA ALA A 176 23.57 -4.90 -1.88
C ALA A 176 22.89 -5.33 -0.56
N CYS A 177 21.84 -6.15 -0.63
CA CYS A 177 21.14 -6.70 0.53
C CYS A 177 21.58 -8.12 0.92
N GLU A 178 22.53 -8.70 0.18
CA GLU A 178 22.98 -10.09 0.33
C GLU A 178 21.81 -11.10 0.27
N LEU A 179 20.91 -10.94 -0.69
CA LEU A 179 19.76 -11.81 -0.90
C LEU A 179 20.10 -12.87 -1.95
N HIS A 180 19.76 -14.13 -1.68
CA HIS A 180 19.81 -15.24 -2.64
C HIS A 180 21.16 -15.37 -3.37
N LEU A 181 22.27 -15.06 -2.68
CA LEU A 181 23.63 -15.16 -3.25
C LEU A 181 24.09 -16.60 -3.45
N ASP A 182 23.37 -17.56 -2.85
CA ASP A 182 23.54 -18.99 -3.02
C ASP A 182 22.92 -19.53 -4.33
N GLU A 183 22.14 -18.71 -5.04
CA GLU A 183 21.60 -19.04 -6.36
C GLU A 183 22.48 -18.47 -7.48
N ASP A 184 23.05 -19.38 -8.28
CA ASP A 184 23.96 -19.07 -9.39
C ASP A 184 23.20 -18.66 -10.66
N ASP A 185 21.94 -19.12 -10.81
CA ASP A 185 21.09 -18.73 -11.94
C ASP A 185 20.51 -17.32 -11.73
N GLU A 186 20.98 -16.37 -12.53
CA GLU A 186 20.60 -14.95 -12.41
C GLU A 186 19.08 -14.75 -12.55
N GLN A 187 18.43 -15.49 -13.43
CA GLN A 187 16.99 -15.37 -13.67
C GLN A 187 16.18 -15.83 -12.45
N THR A 188 16.58 -16.93 -11.84
CA THR A 188 15.98 -17.49 -10.62
C THR A 188 16.22 -16.56 -9.43
N ARG A 189 17.44 -16.05 -9.27
CA ARG A 189 17.78 -15.07 -8.24
C ARG A 189 16.96 -13.78 -8.36
N ILE A 190 16.78 -13.27 -9.57
CA ILE A 190 15.91 -12.13 -9.84
C ILE A 190 14.47 -12.44 -9.41
N GLN A 191 13.96 -13.63 -9.73
CA GLN A 191 12.59 -14.00 -9.38
C GLN A 191 12.40 -14.12 -7.87
N PHE A 192 13.30 -14.78 -7.15
CA PHE A 192 13.22 -14.87 -5.67
C PHE A 192 13.32 -13.50 -5.01
N THR A 193 14.19 -12.63 -5.53
CA THR A 193 14.30 -11.26 -5.04
C THR A 193 13.01 -10.48 -5.28
N ARG A 194 12.32 -10.67 -6.42
CA ARG A 194 11.00 -10.09 -6.65
C ARG A 194 9.96 -10.60 -5.65
N ASP A 195 9.93 -11.91 -5.39
CA ASP A 195 9.00 -12.49 -4.42
C ASP A 195 9.24 -11.90 -3.01
N GLN A 196 10.49 -11.63 -2.64
CA GLN A 196 10.83 -10.93 -1.40
C GLN A 196 10.44 -9.44 -1.40
N ILE A 197 10.63 -8.73 -2.51
CA ILE A 197 10.14 -7.35 -2.65
C ILE A 197 8.61 -7.31 -2.52
N ASP A 198 7.90 -8.27 -3.10
CA ASP A 198 6.44 -8.37 -2.99
C ASP A 198 6.01 -8.67 -1.55
N SER A 199 6.82 -9.44 -0.80
CA SER A 199 6.63 -9.64 0.64
C SER A 199 6.78 -8.36 1.47
N CYS A 200 7.40 -7.31 0.91
CA CYS A 200 7.42 -5.97 1.51
C CYS A 200 6.07 -5.23 1.43
N ARG A 201 5.01 -5.88 0.95
CA ARG A 201 3.61 -5.43 1.09
C ARG A 201 3.37 -3.98 0.67
N LEU A 202 4.00 -3.55 -0.44
CA LEU A 202 3.90 -2.21 -1.04
C LEU A 202 4.70 -1.10 -0.35
N ILE A 203 5.56 -1.41 0.62
CA ILE A 203 6.51 -0.43 1.18
C ILE A 203 7.59 -0.06 0.13
N VAL A 204 7.79 -0.93 -0.87
CA VAL A 204 8.81 -0.77 -1.92
C VAL A 204 8.14 -0.93 -3.29
N PRO A 205 7.90 0.15 -4.04
CA PRO A 205 7.25 0.06 -5.35
C PRO A 205 8.24 -0.48 -6.41
N ALA A 206 7.87 -1.57 -7.09
CA ALA A 206 8.57 -2.08 -8.26
C ALA A 206 7.91 -1.55 -9.55
N ILE A 207 8.68 -0.91 -10.43
CA ILE A 207 8.20 -0.43 -11.73
C ILE A 207 8.87 -1.25 -12.84
N SER A 208 8.09 -1.78 -13.77
CA SER A 208 8.61 -2.47 -14.96
C SER A 208 8.67 -1.52 -16.15
N SER A 209 9.87 -1.18 -16.64
CA SER A 209 10.04 -0.54 -17.94
C SER A 209 10.22 -1.60 -19.03
N THR A 210 9.30 -1.66 -19.99
CA THR A 210 9.45 -2.46 -21.22
C THR A 210 10.42 -1.78 -22.18
N SER A 211 11.71 -1.95 -21.94
CA SER A 211 12.73 -1.99 -22.99
C SER A 211 13.92 -2.78 -22.47
N LEU A 212 14.14 -3.97 -23.04
CA LEU A 212 15.27 -4.88 -22.76
C LEU A 212 15.39 -5.33 -21.30
N GLY A 213 14.65 -6.37 -20.90
CA GLY A 213 15.01 -7.37 -19.87
C GLY A 213 15.34 -6.93 -18.42
N HIS A 214 15.62 -5.67 -18.17
CA HIS A 214 16.11 -5.13 -16.91
C HIS A 214 14.98 -4.32 -16.28
N THR A 215 14.36 -4.88 -15.25
CA THR A 215 13.38 -4.14 -14.43
C THR A 215 14.13 -3.07 -13.64
N LEU A 216 13.90 -1.81 -13.97
CA LEU A 216 14.37 -0.67 -13.20
C LEU A 216 13.44 -0.51 -11.98
N VAL A 217 13.87 -0.94 -10.79
CA VAL A 217 13.09 -0.65 -9.57
C VAL A 217 13.26 0.84 -9.28
N LEU A 218 12.31 1.65 -9.76
CA LEU A 218 12.17 3.05 -9.34
C LEU A 218 11.80 3.07 -7.86
N LEU A 219 12.84 2.97 -7.04
CA LEU A 219 12.80 3.27 -5.63
C LEU A 219 12.81 4.79 -5.50
N THR A 220 11.70 5.45 -5.84
CA THR A 220 11.30 6.50 -4.91
C THR A 220 11.08 5.75 -3.62
N ALA A 221 11.79 6.11 -2.55
CA ALA A 221 11.32 5.76 -1.24
C ALA A 221 9.89 6.32 -1.17
N ALA A 222 8.94 5.45 -1.48
CA ALA A 222 7.54 5.55 -1.13
C ALA A 222 7.58 5.46 0.38
N TRP A 223 7.89 6.58 1.01
CA TRP A 223 7.66 6.75 2.42
C TRP A 223 6.13 6.74 2.52
N ILE A 224 5.59 5.56 2.85
CA ILE A 224 4.18 5.17 3.06
C ILE A 224 3.25 6.35 3.39
#